data_AF-A0A6H2GU46-F1
#
_entry.id   AF-A0A6H2GU46-F1
#
_cell.length_a   1.000
_cell.length_b   1.000
_cell.length_c   1.000
_cell.angle_alpha   90.00
_cell.angle_beta   90.00
_cell.angle_gamma   90.00
#
_symmetry.space_group_name_H-M   'P 1'
#
loop_
_entity.id
_entity.type
_entity.pdbx_description
1 polymer ?
#
loop_
_entity_poly.entity_id
_entity_poly.type
_entity_poly.pdbx_seq_one_letter_code
_entity_poly.pdbx_strand_id
1 'polypeptide(L)'
;MSTMALQDEWPETRTHPAPEIAVERASREQEKLQSELQALVRQTCSVRHLQEPAVLSREFRKLTSQVLQLQEDWHEHARWVETEFLPYVTWYWGEEPNLFALMDHEYGLADRCLERFHERLGHTAVPLAPEEARKLTSPLLQAYAVLKNRMLEEEELVQQLKDRSNRYDF
;
A
#
# COMPACT_ATOMS: atom_id res chain seq x y z
N MET A 1 51.62 -27.20 -13.64
CA MET A 1 50.36 -27.98 -13.67
C MET A 1 49.47 -27.38 -12.60
N SER A 2 48.95 -26.16 -12.80
CA SER A 2 47.73 -25.80 -13.55
C SER A 2 46.48 -26.41 -12.92
N THR A 3 45.94 -25.77 -11.87
CA THR A 3 44.81 -24.80 -11.83
C THR A 3 43.46 -25.51 -11.62
N MET A 4 42.92 -25.33 -10.41
CA MET A 4 41.52 -25.57 -10.07
C MET A 4 40.64 -24.59 -10.86
N ALA A 5 39.56 -25.09 -11.46
CA ALA A 5 38.42 -24.28 -11.86
C ALA A 5 37.16 -25.09 -11.55
N LEU A 6 36.56 -24.82 -10.39
CA LEU A 6 35.15 -25.12 -10.16
C LEU A 6 34.38 -24.08 -10.99
N GLN A 7 33.82 -24.52 -12.10
CA GLN A 7 32.85 -23.76 -12.86
C GLN A 7 31.55 -23.76 -12.03
N ASP A 8 31.31 -22.65 -11.32
CA ASP A 8 29.96 -22.27 -10.92
C ASP A 8 29.20 -21.91 -12.20
N GLU A 9 28.55 -22.92 -12.78
CA GLU A 9 27.53 -22.71 -13.82
C GLU A 9 26.30 -22.10 -13.16
N TRP A 10 26.26 -20.76 -13.11
CA TRP A 10 25.01 -20.04 -12.93
C TRP A 10 24.13 -20.34 -14.15
N PRO A 11 22.90 -20.85 -13.98
CA PRO A 11 22.05 -21.12 -15.12
C PRO A 11 21.68 -19.80 -15.80
N GLU A 12 22.33 -19.54 -16.94
CA GLU A 12 21.88 -18.60 -17.96
C GLU A 12 20.46 -18.99 -18.37
N THR A 13 19.59 -18.00 -18.59
CA THR A 13 18.14 -18.12 -18.91
C THR A 13 17.17 -18.22 -17.72
N ARG A 14 17.22 -17.24 -16.81
CA ARG A 14 15.96 -16.70 -16.25
C ARG A 14 15.55 -15.54 -17.14
N THR A 15 14.57 -15.78 -18.00
CA THR A 15 13.93 -14.74 -18.81
C THR A 15 13.53 -13.61 -17.87
N HIS A 16 14.22 -12.48 -17.95
CA HIS A 16 13.96 -11.34 -17.09
C HIS A 16 12.51 -10.90 -17.31
N PRO A 17 11.66 -10.85 -16.28
CA PRO A 17 10.38 -10.19 -16.44
C PRO A 17 10.68 -8.73 -16.77
N ALA A 18 10.10 -8.21 -17.85
CA ALA A 18 10.41 -6.88 -18.33
C ALA A 18 10.11 -5.87 -17.21
N PRO A 19 11.07 -5.04 -16.78
CA PRO A 19 10.85 -4.02 -15.75
C PRO A 19 9.67 -3.10 -16.10
N GLU A 20 9.39 -2.93 -17.39
CA GLU A 20 8.21 -2.24 -17.93
C GLU A 20 6.88 -2.82 -17.41
N ILE A 21 6.74 -4.15 -17.29
CA ILE A 21 5.52 -4.79 -16.80
C ILE A 21 5.32 -4.51 -15.31
N ALA A 22 6.40 -4.60 -14.52
CA ALA A 22 6.36 -4.31 -13.09
C ALA A 22 6.05 -2.84 -12.83
N VAL A 23 6.65 -1.95 -13.61
CA VAL A 23 6.43 -0.51 -13.59
C VAL A 23 5.00 -0.14 -13.99
N GLU A 24 4.46 -0.75 -15.05
CA GLU A 24 3.09 -0.51 -15.50
C GLU A 24 2.08 -0.97 -14.45
N ARG A 25 2.29 -2.16 -13.87
CA ARG A 25 1.45 -2.69 -12.80
C ARG A 25 1.50 -1.79 -11.55
N ALA A 26 2.70 -1.42 -11.07
CA ALA A 26 2.84 -0.47 -9.96
C ALA A 26 2.06 0.81 -10.21
N SER A 27 2.23 1.42 -11.39
CA SER A 27 1.57 2.68 -11.73
C SER A 27 0.03 2.54 -11.68
N ARG A 28 -0.52 1.44 -12.22
CA ARG A 28 -1.97 1.17 -12.22
C ARG A 28 -2.53 0.90 -10.83
N GLU A 29 -1.84 0.08 -10.03
CA GLU A 29 -2.27 -0.25 -8.67
C GLU A 29 -2.21 0.99 -7.75
N GLN A 30 -1.16 1.81 -7.89
CA GLN A 30 -1.03 3.07 -7.15
C GLN A 30 -2.12 4.07 -7.51
N GLU A 31 -2.47 4.23 -8.80
CA GLU A 31 -3.57 5.11 -9.21
C GLU A 31 -4.91 4.67 -8.59
N LYS A 32 -5.18 3.35 -8.62
CA LYS A 32 -6.38 2.77 -7.99
C LYS A 32 -6.40 3.05 -6.48
N LEU A 33 -5.34 2.67 -5.76
CA LEU A 33 -5.25 2.84 -4.31
C LEU A 33 -5.32 4.32 -3.90
N GLN A 34 -4.71 5.22 -4.68
CA GLN A 34 -4.77 6.65 -4.42
C GLN A 34 -6.20 7.19 -4.57
N SER A 35 -6.94 6.74 -5.59
CA SER A 35 -8.35 7.10 -5.79
C SER A 35 -9.23 6.62 -4.63
N GLU A 36 -9.05 5.36 -4.20
CA GLU A 36 -9.76 4.78 -3.07
C GLU A 36 -9.45 5.51 -1.76
N LEU A 37 -8.17 5.82 -1.53
CA LEU A 37 -7.72 6.53 -0.34
C LEU A 37 -8.29 7.96 -0.27
N GLN A 38 -8.36 8.66 -1.41
CA GLN A 38 -9.01 9.97 -1.51
C GLN A 38 -10.52 9.88 -1.28
N ALA A 39 -11.18 8.85 -1.81
CA ALA A 39 -12.60 8.60 -1.54
C ALA A 39 -12.84 8.34 -0.05
N LEU A 40 -12.00 7.52 0.58
CA LEU A 40 -12.07 7.19 2.00
C LEU A 40 -11.93 8.44 2.88
N VAL A 41 -10.93 9.29 2.61
CA VAL A 41 -10.69 10.49 3.42
C VAL A 41 -11.84 11.49 3.28
N ARG A 42 -12.40 11.65 2.07
CA ARG A 42 -13.58 12.50 1.84
C ARG A 42 -14.80 12.00 2.61
N GLN A 43 -15.07 10.69 2.56
CA GLN A 43 -16.18 10.10 3.31
C GLN A 43 -15.95 10.19 4.82
N THR A 44 -14.73 9.96 5.28
CA THR A 44 -14.33 10.12 6.69
C THR A 44 -14.59 11.55 7.17
N CYS A 45 -14.16 12.54 6.41
CA CYS A 45 -14.43 13.95 6.71
C CYS A 45 -15.93 14.23 6.73
N SER A 46 -16.70 13.75 5.75
CA SER A 46 -18.16 13.91 5.72
C SER A 46 -18.82 13.37 7.00
N VAL A 47 -18.54 12.10 7.35
CA VAL A 47 -19.06 11.40 8.52
C VAL A 47 -18.78 12.16 9.83
N ARG A 48 -17.58 12.75 9.97
CA ARG A 48 -17.20 13.52 11.16
C ARG A 48 -18.01 14.80 11.40
N HIS A 49 -18.64 15.34 10.36
CA HIS A 49 -19.43 16.57 10.42
C HIS A 49 -20.95 16.33 10.49
N LEU A 50 -21.42 15.12 10.18
CA LEU A 50 -22.84 14.78 10.27
C LEU A 50 -23.35 14.85 11.71
N GLN A 51 -24.51 15.49 11.89
CA GLN A 51 -25.19 15.61 13.19
C GLN A 51 -26.40 14.70 13.32
N GLU A 52 -27.06 14.38 12.20
CA GLU A 52 -28.29 13.58 12.17
C GLU A 52 -27.97 12.08 12.36
N PRO A 53 -28.37 11.44 13.48
CA PRO A 53 -27.90 10.08 13.82
C PRO A 53 -28.29 8.99 12.80
N ALA A 54 -29.46 9.11 12.18
CA ALA A 54 -29.92 8.15 11.17
C ALA A 54 -29.10 8.25 9.87
N VAL A 55 -28.83 9.48 9.41
CA VAL A 55 -27.97 9.74 8.24
C VAL A 55 -26.54 9.33 8.55
N LEU A 56 -26.04 9.70 9.72
CA LEU A 56 -24.71 9.33 10.19
C LEU A 56 -24.52 7.82 10.18
N SER A 57 -25.45 7.05 10.77
CA SER A 57 -25.36 5.59 10.82
C SER A 57 -25.34 4.96 9.41
N ARG A 58 -26.09 5.52 8.46
CA ARG A 58 -26.08 5.07 7.05
C ARG A 58 -24.74 5.38 6.37
N GLU A 59 -24.25 6.61 6.50
CA GLU A 59 -22.98 7.02 5.89
C GLU A 59 -21.78 6.31 6.53
N PHE A 60 -21.88 5.96 7.82
CA PHE A 60 -20.88 5.17 8.52
C PHE A 60 -20.79 3.74 7.98
N ARG A 61 -21.93 3.09 7.68
CA ARG A 61 -21.92 1.75 7.05
C ARG A 61 -21.23 1.76 5.69
N LYS A 62 -21.48 2.79 4.87
CA LYS A 62 -20.77 2.97 3.60
C LYS A 62 -19.27 3.13 3.81
N LEU A 63 -18.88 3.95 4.79
CA LEU A 63 -17.48 4.12 5.17
C LEU A 63 -16.85 2.78 5.57
N THR A 64 -17.53 1.97 6.38
CA THR A 64 -17.06 0.63 6.76
C THR A 64 -16.81 -0.26 5.53
N SER A 65 -17.73 -0.29 4.56
CA SER A 65 -17.53 -1.06 3.33
C SER A 65 -16.34 -0.56 2.50
N GLN A 66 -16.12 0.76 2.44
CA GLN A 66 -14.97 1.33 1.75
C GLN A 66 -13.65 0.97 2.43
N VAL A 67 -13.61 0.95 3.77
CA VAL A 67 -12.42 0.55 4.52
C VAL A 67 -12.08 -0.91 4.26
N LEU A 68 -13.09 -1.79 4.27
CA LEU A 68 -12.88 -3.22 3.98
C LEU A 68 -12.30 -3.44 2.58
N GLN A 69 -12.85 -2.75 1.57
CA GLN A 69 -12.36 -2.84 0.21
C GLN A 69 -10.92 -2.34 0.10
N LEU A 70 -10.62 -1.15 0.65
CA LEU A 70 -9.26 -0.60 0.66
C LEU A 70 -8.28 -1.56 1.35
N GLN A 71 -8.68 -2.19 2.46
CA GLN A 71 -7.81 -3.12 3.18
C GLN A 71 -7.50 -4.37 2.36
N GLU A 72 -8.49 -4.92 1.64
CA GLU A 72 -8.28 -6.05 0.74
C GLU A 72 -7.32 -5.69 -0.41
N ASP A 73 -7.58 -4.56 -1.08
CA ASP A 73 -6.75 -4.07 -2.18
C ASP A 73 -5.32 -3.71 -1.71
N TRP A 74 -5.20 -3.14 -0.51
CA TRP A 74 -3.91 -2.83 0.10
C TRP A 74 -3.09 -4.08 0.43
N HIS A 75 -3.71 -5.11 1.00
CA HIS A 75 -3.00 -6.36 1.29
C HIS A 75 -2.57 -7.09 0.02
N GLU A 76 -3.39 -7.05 -1.04
CA GLU A 76 -3.02 -7.61 -2.34
C GLU A 76 -1.81 -6.87 -2.92
N HIS A 77 -1.83 -5.55 -2.90
CA HIS A 77 -0.74 -4.70 -3.35
C HIS A 77 0.55 -4.92 -2.55
N ALA A 78 0.47 -4.90 -1.22
CA ALA A 78 1.62 -5.10 -0.34
C ALA A 78 2.30 -6.46 -0.60
N ARG A 79 1.51 -7.52 -0.77
CA ARG A 79 2.03 -8.86 -1.13
C ARG A 79 2.71 -8.84 -2.49
N TRP A 80 2.11 -8.18 -3.48
CA TRP A 80 2.72 -8.03 -4.79
C TRP A 80 4.06 -7.27 -4.71
N VAL A 81 4.10 -6.17 -3.95
CA VAL A 81 5.32 -5.39 -3.77
C VAL A 81 6.43 -6.25 -3.18
N GLU A 82 6.13 -6.97 -2.09
CA GLU A 82 7.10 -7.84 -1.41
C GLU A 82 7.60 -8.99 -2.32
N THR A 83 6.69 -9.69 -2.99
CA THR A 83 7.00 -10.92 -3.73
C THR A 83 7.50 -10.71 -5.14
N GLU A 84 7.21 -9.56 -5.75
CA GLU A 84 7.56 -9.27 -7.15
C GLU A 84 8.34 -7.95 -7.29
N PHE A 85 7.81 -6.82 -6.79
CA PHE A 85 8.40 -5.49 -7.04
C PHE A 85 9.80 -5.32 -6.42
N LEU A 86 9.94 -5.60 -5.11
CA LEU A 86 11.22 -5.46 -4.40
C LEU A 86 12.33 -6.39 -4.94
N PRO A 87 12.03 -7.63 -5.36
CA PRO A 87 12.97 -8.44 -6.13
C PRO A 87 13.52 -7.73 -7.39
N TYR A 88 12.68 -7.03 -8.17
CA TYR A 88 13.17 -6.24 -9.31
C TYR A 88 14.09 -5.12 -8.85
N VAL A 89 13.67 -4.35 -7.84
CA VAL A 89 14.48 -3.26 -7.26
C VAL A 89 15.86 -3.78 -6.85
N THR A 90 15.90 -4.91 -6.14
CA THR A 90 17.15 -5.56 -5.67
C THR A 90 18.06 -5.92 -6.84
N TRP A 91 17.53 -6.51 -7.91
CA TRP A 91 18.32 -6.90 -9.07
C TRP A 91 18.92 -5.70 -9.80
N TYR A 92 18.19 -4.57 -9.90
CA TYR A 92 18.67 -3.40 -10.62
C TYR A 92 19.62 -2.51 -9.81
N TRP A 93 19.50 -2.50 -8.47
CA TRP A 93 20.25 -1.54 -7.63
C TRP A 93 21.35 -2.17 -6.78
N GLY A 94 21.32 -3.48 -6.55
CA GLY A 94 22.18 -4.15 -5.58
C GLY A 94 21.72 -3.85 -4.15
N GLU A 95 21.70 -4.87 -3.29
CA GLU A 95 21.10 -4.91 -1.94
C GLU A 95 20.75 -3.57 -1.26
N GLU A 96 19.47 -3.40 -0.87
CA GLU A 96 19.01 -2.31 0.02
C GLU A 96 18.19 -2.85 1.22
N PRO A 97 18.79 -3.61 2.16
CA PRO A 97 18.05 -4.27 3.24
C PRO A 97 17.33 -3.29 4.18
N ASN A 98 17.86 -2.08 4.33
CA ASN A 98 17.29 -1.06 5.21
C ASN A 98 16.01 -0.42 4.62
N LEU A 99 15.92 -0.29 3.30
CA LEU A 99 14.73 0.23 2.64
C LEU A 99 13.55 -0.74 2.81
N PHE A 100 13.80 -2.03 2.62
CA PHE A 100 12.74 -3.05 2.72
C PHE A 100 12.21 -3.17 4.15
N ALA A 101 13.09 -3.14 5.15
CA ALA A 101 12.67 -3.14 6.55
C ALA A 101 11.81 -1.91 6.92
N LEU A 102 12.11 -0.74 6.33
CA LEU A 102 11.28 0.46 6.51
C LEU A 102 9.91 0.30 5.82
N MET A 103 9.90 -0.25 4.60
CA MET A 103 8.66 -0.52 3.87
C MET A 103 7.75 -1.47 4.64
N ASP A 104 8.25 -2.62 5.09
CA ASP A 104 7.50 -3.59 5.89
C ASP A 104 6.93 -2.95 7.16
N HIS A 105 7.72 -2.09 7.82
CA HIS A 105 7.25 -1.37 9.00
C HIS A 105 6.05 -0.46 8.69
N GLU A 106 6.09 0.26 7.57
CA GLU A 106 5.04 1.17 7.15
C GLU A 106 3.78 0.46 6.66
N TYR A 107 3.91 -0.65 5.91
CA TYR A 107 2.80 -1.53 5.60
C TYR A 107 2.10 -2.00 6.87
N GLY A 108 2.88 -2.53 7.83
CA GLY A 108 2.34 -2.97 9.12
C GLY A 108 1.75 -1.82 9.96
N LEU A 109 2.24 -0.59 9.82
CA LEU A 109 1.64 0.57 10.48
C LEU A 109 0.27 0.92 9.89
N ALA A 110 0.13 0.88 8.56
CA ALA A 110 -1.13 1.12 7.87
C ALA A 110 -2.17 0.08 8.28
N ASP A 111 -1.80 -1.20 8.27
CA ASP A 111 -2.70 -2.31 8.65
C ASP A 111 -3.21 -2.15 10.08
N ARG A 112 -2.30 -1.89 11.03
CA ARG A 112 -2.69 -1.64 12.43
C ARG A 112 -3.67 -0.46 12.58
N CYS A 113 -3.57 0.56 11.73
CA CYS A 113 -4.51 1.68 11.77
C CYS A 113 -5.90 1.28 11.25
N LEU A 114 -5.97 0.47 10.20
CA LEU A 114 -7.23 -0.07 9.65
C LEU A 114 -7.87 -1.07 10.61
N GLU A 115 -7.09 -1.99 11.20
CA GLU A 115 -7.55 -2.94 12.21
C GLU A 115 -8.15 -2.23 13.42
N ARG A 116 -7.50 -1.18 13.94
CA ARG A 116 -8.03 -0.37 15.06
C ARG A 116 -9.38 0.25 14.73
N PHE A 117 -9.66 0.57 13.47
CA PHE A 117 -10.99 1.04 13.07
C PHE A 117 -12.03 -0.08 13.20
N HIS A 118 -11.70 -1.29 12.74
CA HIS A 118 -12.57 -2.47 12.83
C HIS A 118 -12.83 -2.94 14.27
N GLU A 119 -11.79 -2.96 15.11
CA GLU A 119 -11.93 -3.30 16.53
C GLU A 119 -12.91 -2.35 17.23
N ARG A 120 -12.76 -1.04 17.00
CA ARG A 120 -13.63 -0.03 17.61
C ARG A 120 -15.07 -0.13 17.10
N LEU A 121 -15.25 -0.47 15.83
CA LEU A 121 -16.55 -0.72 15.23
C LEU A 121 -17.33 -1.83 15.94
N GLY A 122 -16.66 -2.94 16.31
CA GLY A 122 -17.28 -4.08 17.00
C GLY A 122 -17.90 -3.76 18.36
N HIS A 123 -17.55 -2.62 18.96
CA HIS A 123 -18.01 -2.18 20.28
C HIS A 123 -18.98 -0.99 20.24
N THR A 124 -19.45 -0.61 19.05
CA THR A 124 -20.20 0.64 18.85
C THR A 124 -21.72 0.44 18.97
N ALA A 125 -22.40 1.34 19.68
CA ALA A 125 -23.85 1.35 19.79
C ALA A 125 -24.52 1.91 18.51
N VAL A 126 -25.73 1.43 18.20
CA VAL A 126 -26.55 1.93 17.09
C VAL A 126 -27.86 2.49 17.66
N PRO A 127 -28.28 3.72 17.32
CA PRO A 127 -27.68 4.65 16.35
C PRO A 127 -26.39 5.31 16.85
N LEU A 128 -25.47 5.59 15.92
CA LEU A 128 -24.17 6.17 16.21
C LEU A 128 -24.29 7.63 16.64
N ALA A 129 -23.65 8.02 17.74
CA ALA A 129 -23.57 9.43 18.13
C ALA A 129 -22.49 10.20 17.32
N PRO A 130 -22.68 11.49 17.02
CA PRO A 130 -21.68 12.29 16.28
C PRO A 130 -20.29 12.31 16.91
N GLU A 131 -20.21 12.36 18.25
CA GLU A 131 -18.92 12.32 18.96
C GLU A 131 -18.22 10.96 18.83
N GLU A 132 -18.98 9.88 18.87
CA GLU A 132 -18.46 8.52 18.66
C GLU A 132 -17.92 8.40 17.24
N ALA A 133 -18.66 8.88 16.23
CA ALA A 133 -18.20 8.86 14.84
C ALA A 133 -16.82 9.53 14.66
N ARG A 134 -16.56 10.66 15.34
CA ARG A 134 -15.26 11.33 15.31
C ARG A 134 -14.14 10.50 15.93
N LYS A 135 -14.42 9.84 17.06
CA LYS A 135 -13.46 8.96 17.74
C LYS A 135 -13.17 7.71 16.92
N LEU A 136 -14.21 7.10 16.35
CA LEU A 136 -14.11 5.89 15.55
C LEU A 136 -13.32 6.11 14.27
N THR A 137 -13.49 7.25 13.61
CA THR A 137 -12.82 7.55 12.34
C THR A 137 -11.40 8.11 12.47
N SER A 138 -10.93 8.39 13.68
CA SER A 138 -9.58 8.96 13.86
C SER A 138 -8.44 8.05 13.38
N PRO A 139 -8.47 6.71 13.59
CA PRO A 139 -7.50 5.79 12.99
C PRO A 139 -7.47 5.83 11.46
N LEU A 140 -8.59 6.11 10.78
CA LEU A 140 -8.62 6.20 9.32
C LEU A 140 -7.82 7.40 8.79
N LEU A 141 -7.80 8.52 9.52
CA LEU A 141 -6.95 9.65 9.17
C LEU A 141 -5.46 9.36 9.40
N GLN A 142 -5.14 8.48 10.36
CA GLN A 142 -3.78 8.01 10.59
C GLN A 142 -3.35 7.06 9.46
N ALA A 143 -4.20 6.09 9.11
CA ALA A 143 -3.99 5.21 7.96
C ALA A 143 -3.76 6.03 6.68
N TYR A 144 -4.58 7.08 6.46
CA TYR A 144 -4.40 8.01 5.34
C TYR A 144 -3.00 8.62 5.27
N ALA A 145 -2.48 9.12 6.39
CA ALA A 145 -1.17 9.75 6.41
C ALA A 145 -0.04 8.75 6.10
N VAL A 146 -0.12 7.54 6.64
CA VAL A 146 0.87 6.47 6.41
C VAL A 146 0.81 6.01 4.96
N LEU A 147 -0.37 5.61 4.48
CA LEU A 147 -0.57 5.08 3.13
C LEU A 147 -0.17 6.10 2.05
N LYS A 148 -0.51 7.37 2.24
CA LYS A 148 -0.14 8.42 1.30
C LYS A 148 1.37 8.57 1.17
N ASN A 149 2.10 8.58 2.29
CA ASN A 149 3.56 8.68 2.25
C ASN A 149 4.17 7.44 1.62
N ARG A 150 3.67 6.24 1.97
CA ARG A 150 4.18 4.99 1.40
C ARG A 150 4.05 4.95 -0.13
N MET A 151 2.89 5.33 -0.67
CA MET A 151 2.65 5.42 -2.11
C MET A 151 3.55 6.45 -2.81
N LEU A 152 3.84 7.61 -2.18
CA LEU A 152 4.74 8.61 -2.74
C LEU A 152 6.18 8.09 -2.87
N GLU A 153 6.65 7.37 -1.85
CA GLU A 153 8.00 6.80 -1.84
C GLU A 153 8.10 5.63 -2.84
N GLU A 154 7.08 4.78 -2.95
CA GLU A 154 7.04 3.76 -4.01
C GLU A 154 6.99 4.36 -5.42
N GLU A 155 6.25 5.47 -5.63
CA GLU A 155 6.26 6.19 -6.91
C GLU A 155 7.68 6.65 -7.26
N GLU A 156 8.44 7.14 -6.27
CA GLU A 156 9.85 7.47 -6.46
C GLU A 156 10.67 6.25 -6.90
N LEU A 157 10.46 5.08 -6.28
CA LEU A 157 11.13 3.84 -6.68
C LEU A 157 10.81 3.45 -8.13
N VAL A 158 9.53 3.56 -8.51
CA VAL A 158 9.06 3.28 -9.87
C VAL A 158 9.71 4.23 -10.88
N GLN A 159 9.82 5.52 -10.58
CA GLN A 159 10.48 6.48 -11.47
C GLN A 159 11.98 6.19 -11.61
N GLN A 160 12.66 5.85 -10.51
CA GLN A 160 14.07 5.48 -10.55
C GLN A 160 14.32 4.21 -11.37
N LEU A 161 13.39 3.24 -11.33
CA LEU A 161 13.44 2.06 -12.21
C LEU A 161 13.24 2.42 -13.68
N LYS A 162 12.28 3.29 -14.01
CA LYS A 162 12.05 3.79 -15.39
C LYS A 162 13.29 4.49 -15.95
N ASP A 163 13.89 5.37 -15.16
CA ASP A 163 15.07 6.14 -15.61
C ASP A 163 16.28 5.24 -15.87
N ARG A 164 16.44 4.17 -15.08
CA ARG A 164 17.54 3.21 -15.27
C ARG A 164 17.26 2.23 -16.40
N SER A 165 16.03 1.74 -16.59
CA SER A 165 15.71 0.86 -17.73
C SER A 165 16.01 1.57 -19.06
N ASN A 166 15.66 2.86 -19.16
CA ASN A 166 15.97 3.70 -20.33
C ASN A 166 17.47 3.93 -20.56
N ARG A 167 18.32 3.67 -19.56
CA ARG A 167 19.78 3.83 -19.65
C ARG A 167 20.49 2.56 -20.12
N TYR A 168 19.84 1.40 -20.06
CA TYR A 168 20.36 0.10 -20.46
C TYR A 168 19.73 -0.45 -21.75
N ASP A 169 19.07 0.40 -22.55
CA ASP A 169 18.75 0.08 -23.94
C ASP A 169 20.06 -0.22 -24.70
N PHE A 170 20.30 -1.50 -24.99
CA PHE A 170 21.35 -2.01 -25.86
C PHE A 170 20.83 -2.14 -27.31
#